data_AF-A0A364JTC9-F1
#
_entry.id   AF-A0A364JTC9-F1
#
_cell.length_a   1.000
_cell.length_b   1.000
_cell.length_c   1.000
_cell.angle_alpha   90.00
_cell.angle_beta   90.00
_cell.angle_gamma   90.00
#
_symmetry.space_group_name_H-M   'P 1'
#
loop_
_entity.id
_entity.type
_entity.pdbx_description
1 polymer ?
#
loop_
_entity_poly.entity_id
_entity_poly.type
_entity_poly.pdbx_seq_one_letter_code
_entity_poly.pdbx_strand_id
1 'polypeptide(L)'
;MRRARLNIHRKRSSKIRTYLIKFCGWGCVTVLIAALISFRVSTDLTDINLKPLLLTSIIVFFIYAFFNIALSPISSAITVLFFTALLRLASFKKRAATGEPLIFGDISHTTHISIALKYVQLHEFILVLIAIVLLIGINWVKSRNLILRKWWRYAILCGLVVVTLTQTHHLVMTTAANANKMGIPYYSWDWPHNYKTNGLIVHLAQTGNRPQPVSITEQERIEFNRLYTNAVPANDSPSLFINILCESC
;
A
#
# COMPACT_ATOMS: atom_id res chain seq x y z
N MET A 1 -5.22 -50.24 17.81
CA MET A 1 -5.49 -49.08 16.90
C MET A 1 -5.83 -47.74 17.60
N ARG A 2 -6.55 -47.69 18.74
CA ARG A 2 -6.89 -46.41 19.44
C ARG A 2 -5.67 -45.55 19.86
N ARG A 3 -4.59 -46.16 20.38
CA ARG A 3 -3.36 -45.43 20.78
C ARG A 3 -2.67 -44.72 19.61
N ALA A 4 -2.71 -45.30 18.40
CA ALA A 4 -2.10 -44.70 17.21
C ALA A 4 -2.84 -43.42 16.75
N ARG A 5 -4.19 -43.42 16.78
CA ARG A 5 -5.00 -42.24 16.45
C ARG A 5 -4.81 -41.09 17.44
N LEU A 6 -4.69 -41.39 18.74
CA LEU A 6 -4.42 -40.40 19.79
C LEU A 6 -3.04 -39.73 19.61
N ASN A 7 -2.02 -40.50 19.24
CA ASN A 7 -0.68 -39.97 18.97
C ASN A 7 -0.64 -39.05 17.74
N ILE A 8 -1.40 -39.37 16.68
CA ILE A 8 -1.52 -38.51 15.49
C ILE A 8 -2.19 -37.18 15.83
N HIS A 9 -3.28 -37.21 16.60
CA HIS A 9 -3.97 -35.98 17.05
C HIS A 9 -3.08 -35.09 17.93
N ARG A 10 -2.34 -35.69 18.87
CA ARG A 10 -1.42 -34.95 19.76
C ARG A 10 -0.26 -34.30 18.98
N LYS A 11 0.35 -35.01 18.04
CA LYS A 11 1.39 -34.46 17.15
C LYS A 11 0.86 -33.33 16.26
N ARG A 12 -0.38 -33.44 15.78
CA ARG A 12 -1.02 -32.41 14.94
C ARG A 12 -1.34 -31.15 15.75
N SER A 13 -1.88 -31.30 16.95
CA SER A 13 -2.18 -30.19 17.88
C SER A 13 -0.91 -29.40 18.27
N SER A 14 0.18 -30.10 18.61
CA SER A 14 1.46 -29.46 18.94
C SER A 14 2.02 -28.62 17.78
N LYS A 15 1.99 -29.15 16.55
CA LYS A 15 2.46 -28.41 15.36
C LYS A 15 1.61 -27.16 15.07
N ILE A 16 0.29 -27.22 15.28
CA ILE A 16 -0.60 -26.06 15.12
C ILE A 16 -0.24 -24.95 16.11
N ARG A 17 -0.06 -25.30 17.38
CA ARG A 17 0.28 -24.33 18.43
C ARG A 17 1.60 -23.62 18.13
N THR A 18 2.63 -24.36 17.73
CA THR A 18 3.92 -23.77 17.36
C THR A 18 3.82 -22.86 16.14
N TYR A 19 2.98 -23.22 15.15
CA TYR A 19 2.76 -22.37 13.98
C TYR A 19 2.05 -21.06 14.34
N LEU A 20 0.99 -21.13 15.18
CA LEU A 20 0.24 -19.94 15.62
C LEU A 20 1.13 -18.98 16.41
N ILE A 21 1.94 -19.48 17.33
CA ILE A 21 2.89 -18.65 18.10
C ILE A 21 3.84 -17.93 17.14
N LYS A 22 4.37 -18.62 16.12
CA LYS A 22 5.25 -18.02 15.11
C LYS A 22 4.49 -17.02 14.24
N PHE A 23 3.29 -17.35 13.79
CA PHE A 23 2.46 -16.47 12.96
C PHE A 23 2.16 -15.15 13.68
N CYS A 24 1.67 -15.22 14.92
CA CYS A 24 1.33 -14.05 15.71
C CYS A 24 2.58 -13.27 16.12
N GLY A 25 3.64 -13.96 16.57
CA GLY A 25 4.89 -13.30 16.96
C GLY A 25 5.50 -12.50 15.82
N TRP A 26 5.69 -13.12 14.65
CA TRP A 26 6.21 -12.42 13.47
C TRP A 26 5.23 -11.38 12.93
N GLY A 27 3.91 -11.63 13.01
CA GLY A 27 2.89 -10.65 12.62
C GLY A 27 2.96 -9.37 13.45
N CYS A 28 3.01 -9.48 14.78
CA CYS A 28 3.12 -8.32 15.67
C CYS A 28 4.42 -7.54 15.44
N VAL A 29 5.56 -8.23 15.30
CA VAL A 29 6.85 -7.59 15.00
C VAL A 29 6.81 -6.87 13.66
N THR A 30 6.22 -7.49 12.62
CA THR A 30 6.07 -6.88 11.29
C THR A 30 5.22 -5.63 11.36
N VAL A 31 4.08 -5.69 12.04
CA VAL A 31 3.16 -4.56 12.21
C VAL A 31 3.85 -3.39 12.92
N LEU A 32 4.56 -3.66 14.02
CA LEU A 32 5.26 -2.64 14.79
C LEU A 32 6.37 -1.98 13.95
N ILE A 33 7.22 -2.76 13.28
CA ILE A 33 8.29 -2.20 12.45
C ILE A 33 7.72 -1.44 11.25
N ALA A 34 6.71 -1.97 10.55
CA ALA A 34 6.09 -1.29 9.43
C ALA A 34 5.40 0.02 9.84
N ALA A 35 4.77 0.05 11.03
CA ALA A 35 4.24 1.29 11.59
C ALA A 35 5.34 2.32 11.84
N LEU A 36 6.49 1.91 12.41
CA LEU A 36 7.66 2.77 12.59
C LEU A 36 8.32 3.23 11.29
N ILE A 37 8.20 2.47 10.20
CA ILE A 37 8.66 2.90 8.86
C ILE A 37 7.65 3.89 8.23
N SER A 38 6.35 3.60 8.39
CA SER A 38 5.25 4.37 7.79
C SER A 38 5.13 5.75 8.43
N PHE A 39 5.07 5.80 9.75
CA PHE A 39 5.17 7.03 10.51
C PHE A 39 6.64 7.36 10.58
N ARG A 40 7.03 8.52 10.03
CA ARG A 40 8.32 9.08 10.39
C ARG A 40 8.34 9.08 11.93
N VAL A 41 9.44 8.67 12.55
CA VAL A 41 9.75 9.11 13.91
C VAL A 41 9.91 10.63 13.84
N SER A 42 8.77 11.32 13.75
CA SER A 42 8.63 12.72 14.09
C SER A 42 9.09 12.76 15.53
N THR A 43 10.03 13.64 15.82
CA THR A 43 10.71 13.77 17.10
C THR A 43 9.75 13.89 18.29
N ASP A 44 8.48 14.23 18.03
CA ASP A 44 7.38 14.25 18.99
C ASP A 44 6.43 13.07 18.76
N LEU A 45 6.60 12.01 19.56
CA LEU A 45 5.65 10.89 19.70
C LEU A 45 4.28 11.34 20.25
N THR A 46 4.21 12.55 20.82
CA THR A 46 3.01 13.12 21.45
C THR A 46 1.93 13.52 20.44
N ASP A 47 2.30 13.77 19.18
CA ASP A 47 1.38 14.19 18.11
C ASP A 47 0.84 13.00 17.29
N ILE A 48 1.20 11.76 17.64
CA ILE A 48 0.74 10.59 16.88
C ILE A 48 -0.72 10.30 17.24
N ASN A 49 -1.61 10.57 16.30
CA ASN A 49 -3.01 10.15 16.41
C ASN A 49 -3.08 8.61 16.39
N LEU A 50 -3.69 8.02 17.42
CA LEU A 50 -3.80 6.56 17.57
C LEU A 50 -4.61 5.92 16.43
N LYS A 51 -5.58 6.64 15.86
CA LYS A 51 -6.48 6.13 14.82
C LYS A 51 -5.76 5.76 13.51
N PRO A 52 -4.98 6.65 12.86
CA PRO A 52 -4.23 6.28 11.67
C PRO A 52 -3.13 5.24 11.96
N LEU A 53 -2.58 5.21 13.18
CA LEU A 53 -1.63 4.17 13.60
C LEU A 53 -2.30 2.78 13.67
N LEU A 54 -3.49 2.70 14.28
CA LEU A 54 -4.30 1.48 14.32
C LEU A 54 -4.68 1.04 12.91
N LEU A 55 -5.11 1.97 12.06
CA LEU A 55 -5.49 1.65 10.69
C LEU A 55 -4.29 1.14 9.87
N THR A 56 -3.12 1.79 9.99
CA THR A 56 -1.87 1.30 9.39
C THR A 56 -1.58 -0.12 9.87
N SER A 57 -1.70 -0.37 11.16
CA SER A 57 -1.44 -1.68 11.77
C SER A 57 -2.35 -2.77 11.20
N ILE A 58 -3.65 -2.45 11.07
CA ILE A 58 -4.65 -3.35 10.48
C ILE A 58 -4.30 -3.66 9.01
N ILE A 59 -4.03 -2.64 8.20
CA ILE A 59 -3.68 -2.79 6.78
C ILE A 59 -2.43 -3.67 6.64
N VAL A 60 -1.36 -3.36 7.38
CA VAL A 60 -0.11 -4.13 7.34
C VAL A 60 -0.34 -5.58 7.75
N PHE A 61 -1.13 -5.83 8.80
CA PHE A 61 -1.43 -7.18 9.26
C PHE A 61 -2.16 -7.99 8.17
N PHE A 62 -3.12 -7.39 7.48
CA PHE A 62 -3.81 -8.05 6.37
C PHE A 62 -2.87 -8.37 5.21
N ILE A 63 -1.99 -7.44 4.82
CA ILE A 63 -0.98 -7.68 3.78
C ILE A 63 -0.01 -8.82 4.21
N TYR A 64 0.42 -8.82 5.47
CA TYR A 64 1.24 -9.90 6.03
C TYR A 64 0.52 -11.25 5.97
N ALA A 65 -0.74 -11.29 6.41
CA ALA A 65 -1.56 -12.49 6.39
C ALA A 65 -1.74 -13.00 4.95
N PHE A 66 -1.96 -12.09 3.98
CA PHE A 66 -2.04 -12.40 2.57
C PHE A 66 -0.76 -13.05 2.04
N PHE A 67 0.41 -12.45 2.28
CA PHE A 67 1.67 -13.08 1.86
C PHE A 67 1.92 -14.42 2.55
N ASN A 68 1.47 -14.59 3.79
CA ASN A 68 1.60 -15.85 4.55
C ASN A 68 0.73 -16.99 3.99
N ILE A 69 -0.22 -16.69 3.10
CA ILE A 69 -0.90 -17.71 2.29
C ILE A 69 0.16 -18.43 1.46
N ALA A 70 1.01 -17.71 0.72
CA ALA A 70 2.00 -18.30 -0.19
C ALA A 70 3.35 -18.61 0.50
N LEU A 71 3.82 -17.69 1.35
CA LEU A 71 5.15 -17.66 1.95
C LEU A 71 5.15 -18.15 3.40
N SER A 72 6.32 -18.41 3.99
CA SER A 72 6.41 -18.64 5.45
C SER A 72 6.28 -17.34 6.23
N PRO A 73 5.93 -17.40 7.54
CA PRO A 73 5.81 -16.20 8.38
C PRO A 73 7.00 -15.24 8.27
N ILE A 74 8.23 -15.77 8.25
CA ILE A 74 9.45 -14.95 8.15
C ILE A 74 9.54 -14.29 6.77
N SER A 75 9.33 -15.05 5.69
CA SER A 75 9.38 -14.48 4.34
C SER A 75 8.26 -13.46 4.10
N SER A 76 7.06 -13.69 4.64
CA SER A 76 5.97 -12.71 4.60
C SER A 76 6.33 -11.43 5.34
N ALA A 77 6.89 -11.55 6.55
CA ALA A 77 7.37 -10.41 7.33
C ALA A 77 8.39 -9.60 6.53
N ILE A 78 9.43 -10.26 5.99
CA ILE A 78 10.46 -9.60 5.19
C ILE A 78 9.86 -8.94 3.96
N THR A 79 8.94 -9.61 3.25
CA THR A 79 8.29 -9.06 2.05
C THR A 79 7.51 -7.80 2.37
N VAL A 80 6.71 -7.79 3.44
CA VAL A 80 5.91 -6.63 3.85
C VAL A 80 6.79 -5.47 4.30
N LEU A 81 7.80 -5.74 5.12
CA LEU A 81 8.76 -4.72 5.58
C LEU A 81 9.54 -4.15 4.40
N PHE A 82 9.93 -5.00 3.46
CA PHE A 82 10.62 -4.60 2.24
C PHE A 82 9.77 -3.62 1.42
N PHE A 83 8.54 -3.98 1.06
CA PHE A 83 7.67 -3.08 0.28
C PHE A 83 7.37 -1.79 1.03
N THR A 84 7.19 -1.85 2.35
CA THR A 84 6.95 -0.66 3.18
C THR A 84 8.16 0.27 3.17
N ALA A 85 9.38 -0.29 3.29
CA ALA A 85 10.63 0.47 3.19
C ALA A 85 10.86 1.05 1.78
N LEU A 86 10.53 0.29 0.73
CA LEU A 86 10.63 0.75 -0.65
C LEU A 86 9.69 1.93 -0.91
N LEU A 87 8.42 1.81 -0.52
CA LEU A 87 7.44 2.90 -0.63
C LEU A 87 7.91 4.14 0.16
N ARG A 88 8.50 3.92 1.33
CA ARG A 88 9.06 4.99 2.15
C ARG A 88 10.22 5.71 1.45
N LEU A 89 11.15 4.95 0.87
CA LEU A 89 12.28 5.50 0.12
C LEU A 89 11.80 6.27 -1.11
N ALA A 90 10.88 5.70 -1.89
CA ALA A 90 10.28 6.36 -3.05
C ALA A 90 9.59 7.67 -2.65
N SER A 91 8.80 7.64 -1.57
CA SER A 91 8.15 8.84 -1.04
C SER A 91 9.14 9.89 -0.54
N PHE A 92 10.26 9.49 0.04
CA PHE A 92 11.30 10.42 0.47
C PHE A 92 11.97 11.10 -0.73
N LYS A 93 12.35 10.31 -1.74
CA LYS A 93 12.98 10.83 -2.96
C LYS A 93 12.03 11.74 -3.75
N LYS A 94 10.76 11.35 -3.92
CA LYS A 94 9.74 12.20 -4.55
C LYS A 94 9.59 13.53 -3.80
N ARG A 95 9.44 13.47 -2.47
CA ARG A 95 9.31 14.68 -1.65
C ARG A 95 10.53 15.59 -1.73
N ALA A 96 11.73 15.04 -1.83
CA ALA A 96 12.94 15.83 -2.03
C ALA A 96 12.96 16.56 -3.38
N ALA A 97 12.32 15.99 -4.41
CA ALA A 97 12.26 16.56 -5.75
C ALA A 97 11.09 17.55 -5.95
N THR A 98 9.90 17.22 -5.46
CA THR A 98 8.65 17.96 -5.77
C THR A 98 8.02 18.64 -4.55
N GLY A 99 8.53 18.39 -3.34
CA GLY A 99 7.88 18.82 -2.09
C GLY A 99 6.70 17.95 -1.67
N GLU A 100 6.23 17.04 -2.52
CA GLU A 100 5.05 16.21 -2.28
C GLU A 100 5.38 14.75 -1.97
N PRO A 101 4.62 14.08 -1.07
CA PRO A 101 4.77 12.66 -0.81
C PRO A 101 4.28 11.79 -1.99
N LEU A 102 4.58 10.50 -1.89
CA LEU A 102 4.09 9.50 -2.85
C LEU A 102 2.57 9.34 -2.73
N ILE A 103 1.86 9.42 -3.86
CA ILE A 103 0.42 9.19 -3.94
C ILE A 103 0.13 7.85 -4.63
N PHE A 104 -1.06 7.28 -4.42
CA PHE A 104 -1.41 5.99 -5.01
C PHE A 104 -1.32 5.97 -6.55
N GLY A 105 -1.69 7.10 -7.19
CA GLY A 105 -1.61 7.26 -8.63
C GLY A 105 -0.20 7.06 -9.21
N ASP A 106 0.84 7.40 -8.43
CA ASP A 106 2.23 7.20 -8.87
C ASP A 106 2.59 5.71 -9.01
N ILE A 107 1.87 4.83 -8.32
CA ILE A 107 2.16 3.39 -8.23
C ILE A 107 1.20 2.58 -9.12
N SER A 108 -0.05 3.01 -9.24
CA SER A 108 -1.09 2.27 -9.97
C SER A 108 -1.06 2.50 -11.48
N HIS A 109 -0.55 3.64 -11.96
CA HIS A 109 -0.56 3.97 -13.37
C HIS A 109 0.72 3.50 -14.07
N THR A 110 0.56 2.62 -15.07
CA THR A 110 1.67 2.10 -15.89
C THR A 110 2.41 3.19 -16.66
N THR A 111 1.74 4.28 -17.01
CA THR A 111 2.34 5.47 -17.64
C THR A 111 3.29 6.22 -16.69
N HIS A 112 3.01 6.21 -15.39
CA HIS A 112 3.79 6.88 -14.35
C HIS A 112 4.73 5.93 -13.58
N ILE A 113 4.65 4.61 -13.79
CA ILE A 113 5.62 3.64 -13.25
C ILE A 113 7.05 4.00 -13.66
N SER A 114 7.26 4.54 -14.88
CA SER A 114 8.58 5.01 -15.31
C SER A 114 9.10 6.19 -14.44
N ILE A 115 8.20 7.03 -13.93
CA ILE A 115 8.52 8.17 -13.06
C ILE A 115 8.84 7.66 -11.65
N ALA A 116 8.05 6.74 -11.11
CA ALA A 116 8.35 6.10 -9.83
C ALA A 116 9.69 5.33 -9.85
N LEU A 117 10.00 4.64 -10.96
CA LEU A 117 11.26 3.92 -11.17
C LEU A 117 12.45 4.85 -11.41
N LYS A 118 12.26 6.08 -11.96
CA LYS A 118 13.35 7.07 -12.11
C LYS A 118 14.01 7.42 -10.78
N TYR A 119 13.29 7.30 -9.67
CA TYR A 119 13.82 7.62 -8.35
C TYR A 119 14.56 6.45 -7.69
N VAL A 120 14.39 5.21 -8.14
CA VAL A 120 15.07 4.03 -7.57
C VAL A 120 16.24 3.66 -8.47
N GLN A 121 17.46 3.63 -7.93
CA GLN A 121 18.61 3.26 -8.74
C GLN A 121 18.55 1.77 -9.07
N LEU A 122 18.85 1.40 -10.32
CA LEU A 122 18.69 0.03 -10.82
C LEU A 122 19.39 -1.03 -9.93
N HIS A 123 20.54 -0.68 -9.35
CA HIS A 123 21.27 -1.58 -8.46
C HIS A 123 20.56 -1.79 -7.11
N GLU A 124 19.85 -0.79 -6.58
CA GLU A 124 19.02 -0.93 -5.38
C GLU A 124 17.90 -1.95 -5.64
N PHE A 125 17.28 -1.91 -6.82
CA PHE A 125 16.23 -2.86 -7.23
C PHE A 125 16.76 -4.28 -7.45
N ILE A 126 17.92 -4.44 -8.11
CA ILE A 126 18.51 -5.76 -8.39
C ILE A 126 18.94 -6.47 -7.10
N LEU A 127 19.62 -5.79 -6.19
CA LEU A 127 20.06 -6.37 -4.91
C LEU A 127 18.87 -6.90 -4.09
N VAL A 128 17.79 -6.13 -4.11
CA VAL A 128 16.52 -6.47 -3.49
C VAL A 128 15.87 -7.68 -4.15
N LEU A 129 15.80 -7.72 -5.48
CA LEU A 129 15.18 -8.82 -6.21
C LEU A 129 15.92 -10.13 -5.93
N ILE A 130 17.26 -10.08 -5.89
CA ILE A 130 18.12 -11.21 -5.51
C ILE A 130 17.80 -11.67 -4.08
N ALA A 131 17.68 -10.74 -3.13
CA ALA A 131 17.34 -11.07 -1.74
C ALA A 131 15.97 -11.75 -1.62
N ILE A 132 14.95 -11.27 -2.35
CA ILE A 132 13.61 -11.88 -2.39
C ILE A 132 13.66 -13.28 -2.98
N VAL A 133 14.34 -13.47 -4.12
CA VAL A 133 14.47 -14.78 -4.78
C VAL A 133 15.19 -15.77 -3.88
N LEU A 134 16.28 -15.37 -3.21
CA LEU A 134 17.00 -16.21 -2.25
C LEU A 134 16.12 -16.59 -1.06
N LEU A 135 15.39 -15.64 -0.48
CA LEU A 135 14.48 -15.90 0.63
C LEU A 135 13.34 -16.84 0.24
N ILE A 136 12.77 -16.68 -0.96
CA ILE A 136 11.75 -17.60 -1.49
C ILE A 136 12.36 -18.99 -1.71
N GLY A 137 13.54 -19.08 -2.32
CA GLY A 137 14.24 -20.34 -2.60
C GLY A 137 14.57 -21.13 -1.34
N ILE A 138 15.20 -20.49 -0.35
CA ILE A 138 15.52 -21.11 0.96
C ILE A 138 14.26 -21.64 1.65
N ASN A 139 13.16 -20.89 1.53
CA ASN A 139 11.92 -21.21 2.19
C ASN A 139 11.12 -22.30 1.45
N TRP A 140 11.24 -22.35 0.12
CA TRP A 140 10.65 -23.40 -0.72
C TRP A 140 11.28 -24.76 -0.43
N VAL A 141 12.61 -24.81 -0.31
CA VAL A 141 13.36 -26.02 0.08
C VAL A 141 12.92 -26.53 1.46
N LYS A 142 12.64 -25.63 2.40
CA LYS A 142 12.24 -25.97 3.78
C LYS A 142 10.76 -26.37 3.93
N SER A 143 9.92 -26.10 2.93
CA SER A 143 8.45 -26.16 3.03
C SER A 143 7.80 -27.49 2.59
N ARG A 144 8.56 -28.55 2.28
CA ARG A 144 8.03 -29.82 1.70
C ARG A 144 7.00 -30.60 2.55
N ASN A 145 6.60 -30.16 3.74
CA ASN A 145 5.72 -30.92 4.65
C ASN A 145 4.56 -30.11 5.28
N LEU A 146 3.55 -29.67 4.50
CA LEU A 146 2.48 -28.81 5.04
C LEU A 146 1.07 -29.05 4.44
N ILE A 147 0.44 -30.18 4.77
CA ILE A 147 -1.01 -30.43 4.54
C ILE A 147 -1.89 -29.47 5.37
N LEU A 148 -1.42 -29.01 6.54
CA LEU A 148 -2.19 -28.09 7.40
C LEU A 148 -2.24 -26.63 6.91
N ARG A 149 -1.39 -26.24 5.93
CA ARG A 149 -1.44 -24.90 5.34
C ARG A 149 -2.72 -24.66 4.54
N LYS A 150 -3.31 -25.70 3.95
CA LYS A 150 -4.44 -25.56 3.00
C LYS A 150 -5.68 -24.91 3.64
N TRP A 151 -6.11 -25.36 4.82
CA TRP A 151 -7.35 -24.87 5.45
C TRP A 151 -7.27 -23.40 5.90
N TRP A 152 -6.13 -22.97 6.44
CA TRP A 152 -5.92 -21.55 6.79
C TRP A 152 -5.79 -20.67 5.55
N ARG A 153 -5.22 -21.17 4.45
CA ARG A 153 -5.23 -20.47 3.15
C ARG A 153 -6.65 -20.22 2.68
N TYR A 154 -7.54 -21.21 2.78
CA TYR A 154 -8.95 -21.05 2.42
C TYR A 154 -9.70 -20.10 3.36
N ALA A 155 -9.44 -20.15 4.67
CA ALA A 155 -10.05 -19.22 5.62
C ALA A 155 -9.62 -17.77 5.38
N ILE A 156 -8.32 -17.52 5.12
CA ILE A 156 -7.81 -16.18 4.80
C ILE A 156 -8.32 -15.71 3.42
N LEU A 157 -8.36 -16.60 2.42
CA LEU A 157 -8.94 -16.29 1.10
C LEU A 157 -10.43 -15.97 1.20
N CYS A 158 -11.21 -16.75 1.95
CA CYS A 158 -12.61 -16.44 2.21
C CYS A 158 -12.77 -15.11 2.96
N GLY A 159 -11.93 -14.82 3.96
CA GLY A 159 -11.93 -13.54 4.66
C GLY A 159 -11.64 -12.37 3.72
N LEU A 160 -10.62 -12.48 2.86
CA LEU A 160 -10.29 -11.48 1.86
C LEU A 160 -11.42 -11.29 0.85
N VAL A 161 -12.01 -12.39 0.35
CA VAL A 161 -13.14 -12.35 -0.58
C VAL A 161 -14.35 -11.65 0.06
N VAL A 162 -14.68 -11.96 1.33
CA VAL A 162 -15.76 -11.29 2.07
C VAL A 162 -15.45 -9.80 2.27
N VAL A 163 -14.21 -9.43 2.59
CA VAL A 163 -13.81 -8.01 2.72
C VAL A 163 -13.91 -7.29 1.37
N THR A 164 -13.45 -7.92 0.27
CA THR A 164 -13.56 -7.32 -1.07
C THR A 164 -15.01 -7.22 -1.55
N LEU A 165 -15.85 -8.21 -1.25
CA LEU A 165 -17.26 -8.24 -1.64
C LEU A 165 -18.13 -7.29 -0.82
N THR A 166 -17.75 -7.00 0.43
CA THR A 166 -18.45 -6.02 1.27
C THR A 166 -18.02 -4.58 0.98
N GLN A 167 -16.87 -4.38 0.31
CA GLN A 167 -16.34 -3.06 -0.04
C GLN A 167 -16.66 -2.59 -1.47
N THR A 168 -17.39 -3.37 -2.27
CA THR A 168 -17.80 -2.96 -3.63
C THR A 168 -18.73 -1.75 -3.67
N HIS A 169 -19.25 -1.27 -2.53
CA HIS A 169 -20.11 -0.09 -2.51
C HIS A 169 -19.54 1.19 -1.91
N HIS A 170 -18.49 1.18 -1.07
CA HIS A 170 -17.81 2.42 -0.65
C HIS A 170 -16.37 2.12 -0.20
N LEU A 171 -15.39 2.55 -1.00
CA LEU A 171 -13.98 2.59 -0.61
C LEU A 171 -13.80 3.56 0.57
N VAL A 172 -13.75 2.95 1.76
CA VAL A 172 -13.92 3.50 3.10
C VAL A 172 -12.98 4.68 3.47
N MET A 173 -11.91 4.94 2.70
CA MET A 173 -10.92 5.97 3.04
C MET A 173 -10.71 7.03 1.97
N THR A 174 -11.45 6.98 0.86
CA THR A 174 -11.02 7.64 -0.37
C THR A 174 -11.61 9.02 -0.62
N THR A 175 -12.56 9.43 0.21
CA THR A 175 -13.07 10.79 0.25
C THR A 175 -12.76 11.43 1.60
N ALA A 176 -12.48 12.73 1.60
CA ALA A 176 -12.27 13.50 2.83
C ALA A 176 -13.40 13.28 3.85
N ALA A 177 -14.64 13.17 3.36
CA ALA A 177 -15.81 12.91 4.18
C ALA A 177 -15.73 11.57 4.95
N ASN A 178 -15.24 10.49 4.32
CA ASN A 178 -15.17 9.18 4.96
C ASN A 178 -13.99 9.08 5.94
N ALA A 179 -12.82 9.63 5.58
CA ALA A 179 -11.69 9.71 6.50
C ALA A 179 -12.04 10.54 7.75
N ASN A 180 -12.71 11.69 7.57
CA ASN A 180 -13.15 12.53 8.68
C ASN A 180 -14.22 11.85 9.55
N LYS A 181 -15.14 11.05 8.99
CA LYS A 181 -16.09 10.22 9.77
C LYS A 181 -15.38 9.21 10.66
N MET A 182 -14.21 8.72 10.27
CA MET A 182 -13.36 7.86 11.10
C MET A 182 -12.54 8.65 12.12
N GLY A 183 -12.59 9.99 12.09
CA GLY A 183 -11.75 10.89 12.86
C GLY A 183 -10.29 10.82 12.46
N ILE A 184 -10.03 10.52 11.18
CA ILE A 184 -8.71 10.60 10.55
C ILE A 184 -8.74 11.84 9.65
N PRO A 185 -8.06 12.93 10.03
CA PRO A 185 -8.10 14.17 9.27
C PRO A 185 -7.53 13.95 7.87
N TYR A 186 -8.23 14.46 6.85
CA TYR A 186 -7.74 14.44 5.48
C TYR A 186 -7.98 15.78 4.78
N TYR A 187 -6.88 16.43 4.38
CA TYR A 187 -6.86 17.68 3.65
C TYR A 187 -6.50 17.41 2.19
N SER A 188 -7.48 17.47 1.28
CA SER A 188 -7.24 17.18 -0.15
C SER A 188 -6.17 18.06 -0.81
N TRP A 189 -5.89 19.22 -0.22
CA TRP A 189 -4.94 20.24 -0.68
C TRP A 189 -3.59 20.23 0.06
N ASP A 190 -3.45 19.50 1.19
CA ASP A 190 -2.21 19.44 1.99
C ASP A 190 -1.75 18.00 2.22
N TRP A 191 -1.11 17.44 1.19
CA TRP A 191 -0.59 16.08 1.24
C TRP A 191 0.59 15.91 2.18
N PRO A 192 1.56 16.85 2.24
CA PRO A 192 2.63 16.77 3.24
C PRO A 192 2.10 16.67 4.67
N HIS A 193 1.04 17.41 5.01
CA HIS A 193 0.39 17.31 6.31
C HIS A 193 -0.26 15.94 6.51
N ASN A 194 -1.11 15.48 5.57
CA ASN A 194 -1.74 14.15 5.67
C ASN A 194 -0.72 13.02 5.82
N TYR A 195 0.37 13.08 5.06
CA TYR A 195 1.46 12.12 5.15
C TYR A 195 2.14 12.13 6.53
N LYS A 196 2.34 13.32 7.11
CA LYS A 196 2.96 13.48 8.43
C LYS A 196 2.03 12.95 9.54
N THR A 197 0.74 13.25 9.49
CA THR A 197 -0.23 12.94 10.55
C THR A 197 -0.81 11.54 10.45
N ASN A 198 -1.04 11.03 9.24
CA ASN A 198 -1.67 9.73 9.02
C ASN A 198 -0.68 8.61 8.69
N GLY A 199 0.57 8.96 8.37
CA GLY A 199 1.58 8.01 7.92
C GLY A 199 1.41 7.61 6.45
N LEU A 200 2.46 7.04 5.87
CA LEU A 200 2.53 6.75 4.44
C LEU A 200 1.44 5.78 3.96
N ILE A 201 1.20 4.69 4.69
CA ILE A 201 0.26 3.64 4.24
C ILE A 201 -1.18 4.18 4.17
N VAL A 202 -1.61 4.93 5.20
CA VAL A 202 -2.95 5.54 5.20
C VAL A 202 -3.03 6.65 4.17
N HIS A 203 -1.98 7.47 4.00
CA HIS A 203 -1.91 8.49 2.95
C HIS A 203 -2.08 7.89 1.54
N LEU A 204 -1.42 6.77 1.25
CA LEU A 204 -1.59 6.04 -0.02
C LEU A 204 -3.03 5.51 -0.16
N ALA A 205 -3.61 4.96 0.90
CA ALA A 205 -5.00 4.51 0.86
C ALA A 205 -5.99 5.67 0.62
N GLN A 206 -5.73 6.85 1.20
CA GLN A 206 -6.55 8.05 1.03
C GLN A 206 -6.50 8.59 -0.41
N THR A 207 -5.33 8.52 -1.05
CA THR A 207 -5.14 8.98 -2.43
C THR A 207 -5.54 7.94 -3.49
N GLY A 208 -6.07 6.78 -3.08
CA GLY A 208 -6.34 5.63 -3.94
C GLY A 208 -7.48 5.77 -4.96
N ASN A 209 -8.46 6.63 -4.70
CA ASN A 209 -9.65 6.78 -5.56
C ASN A 209 -9.80 8.21 -6.08
N ARG A 210 -8.67 8.89 -6.31
CA ARG A 210 -8.73 10.19 -6.94
C ARG A 210 -9.33 10.02 -8.33
N PRO A 211 -10.37 10.78 -8.71
CA PRO A 211 -10.87 10.75 -10.07
C PRO A 211 -9.69 11.02 -10.98
N GLN A 212 -9.41 10.08 -11.88
CA GLN A 212 -8.35 10.27 -12.86
C GLN A 212 -8.76 11.46 -13.73
N PRO A 213 -7.79 12.29 -14.17
CA PRO A 213 -8.08 13.23 -15.24
C PRO A 213 -8.68 12.43 -16.39
N VAL A 214 -9.89 12.81 -16.80
CA VAL A 214 -10.63 12.10 -17.85
C VAL A 214 -9.74 12.11 -19.08
N SER A 215 -9.41 10.93 -19.59
CA SER A 215 -8.65 10.83 -20.84
C SER A 215 -9.46 11.55 -21.92
N ILE A 216 -8.91 12.62 -22.47
CA ILE A 216 -9.57 13.44 -23.50
C ILE A 216 -9.97 12.50 -24.64
N THR A 217 -11.27 12.40 -24.88
CA THR A 217 -11.81 11.62 -25.99
C THR A 217 -11.41 12.24 -27.31
N GLU A 218 -11.37 11.44 -28.38
CA GLU A 218 -11.05 11.99 -29.72
C GLU A 218 -12.04 13.09 -30.11
N GLN A 219 -13.30 13.00 -29.66
CA GLN A 219 -14.32 14.02 -29.87
C GLN A 219 -14.00 15.33 -29.12
N GLU A 220 -13.59 15.25 -27.84
CA GLU A 220 -13.17 16.42 -27.07
C GLU A 220 -11.88 17.05 -27.62
N ARG A 221 -10.97 16.24 -28.18
CA ARG A 221 -9.76 16.72 -28.87
C ARG A 221 -10.13 17.47 -30.16
N ILE A 222 -11.04 16.93 -30.96
CA ILE A 222 -11.54 17.58 -32.17
C ILE A 222 -12.25 18.88 -31.81
N GLU A 223 -13.08 18.88 -30.76
CA GLU A 223 -13.80 20.07 -30.30
C GLU A 223 -12.85 21.15 -29.76
N PHE A 224 -11.85 20.77 -28.96
CA PHE A 224 -10.81 21.69 -28.51
C PHE A 224 -10.06 22.32 -29.68
N ASN A 225 -9.65 21.50 -30.66
CA ASN A 225 -8.98 22.01 -31.86
C ASN A 225 -9.89 22.95 -32.67
N ARG A 226 -11.19 22.64 -32.79
CA ARG A 226 -12.17 23.52 -33.42
C ARG A 226 -12.28 24.86 -32.69
N LEU A 227 -12.36 24.85 -31.36
CA LEU A 227 -12.42 26.07 -30.55
C LEU A 227 -11.12 26.87 -30.61
N TYR A 228 -9.97 26.20 -30.58
CA TYR A 228 -8.65 26.82 -30.70
C TYR A 228 -8.44 27.49 -32.07
N THR A 229 -8.83 26.82 -33.15
CA THR A 229 -8.65 27.34 -34.52
C THR A 229 -9.61 28.50 -34.82
N ASN A 230 -10.80 28.50 -34.21
CA ASN A 230 -11.80 29.56 -34.35
C ASN A 230 -11.70 30.64 -33.27
N ALA A 231 -10.71 30.55 -32.37
CA ALA A 231 -10.47 31.57 -31.36
C ALA A 231 -9.99 32.84 -32.06
N VAL A 232 -10.91 33.79 -32.26
CA VAL A 232 -10.54 35.16 -32.63
C VAL A 232 -9.78 35.75 -31.44
N PRO A 233 -8.54 36.24 -31.63
CA PRO A 233 -7.84 36.95 -30.56
C PRO A 233 -8.73 38.10 -30.10
N ALA A 234 -9.29 38.00 -28.90
CA ALA A 234 -10.04 39.11 -28.35
C ALA A 234 -9.05 40.25 -28.14
N ASN A 235 -9.27 41.41 -28.78
CA ASN A 235 -8.44 42.59 -28.57
C ASN A 235 -8.43 43.05 -27.10
N ASP A 236 -9.38 42.58 -26.28
CA ASP A 236 -9.48 42.77 -24.82
C ASP A 236 -9.23 41.47 -24.03
N SER A 237 -8.46 40.51 -24.56
CA SER A 237 -8.08 39.35 -23.77
C SER A 237 -7.18 39.77 -22.60
N PRO A 238 -7.41 39.26 -21.37
CA PRO A 238 -6.58 39.57 -20.22
C PRO A 238 -5.10 39.35 -20.58
N SER A 239 -4.25 40.34 -20.34
CA SER A 239 -2.83 40.31 -20.72
C SER A 239 -2.04 39.19 -20.04
N LEU A 240 -2.62 38.52 -19.04
CA LEU A 240 -2.00 37.45 -18.29
C LEU A 240 -3.00 36.33 -17.99
N PHE A 241 -2.92 35.25 -18.77
CA PHE A 241 -3.49 33.96 -18.39
C PHE A 241 -2.40 33.13 -17.72
N ILE A 242 -2.47 32.97 -16.39
CA ILE A 242 -1.60 32.04 -15.67
C ILE A 242 -2.27 30.67 -15.66
N ASN A 243 -1.90 29.83 -16.62
CA ASN A 243 -2.22 28.41 -16.57
C ASN A 243 -1.17 27.70 -15.71
N ILE A 244 -1.53 27.36 -14.48
CA ILE A 244 -0.69 26.55 -13.60
C ILE A 244 -0.98 25.08 -13.91
N LEU A 245 -0.13 24.48 -14.75
CA LEU A 245 -0.06 23.03 -14.90
C LEU A 245 0.65 22.47 -13.68
N CYS A 246 -0.10 21.95 -12.71
CA CYS A 246 0.48 21.13 -11.67
C CYS A 246 0.74 19.73 -12.24
N GLU A 247 1.86 19.10 -11.89
CA GLU A 247 2.17 17.70 -12.21
C GLU A 247 1.09 16.72 -11.71
N SER A 248 0.21 17.21 -10.82
CA SER A 248 -0.85 16.50 -10.12
C SER A 248 -2.29 16.87 -10.58
N CYS A 249 -2.45 17.60 -11.69
CA CYS A 249 -3.73 17.96 -12.33
C CYS A 249 -4.23 16.88 -13.30
#